data_AF-A0AAE1AWC8-F1
#
_entry.id   AF-A0AAE1AWC8-F1
#
_cell.length_a   1.000
_cell.length_b   1.000
_cell.length_c   1.000
_cell.angle_alpha   90.00
_cell.angle_beta   90.00
_cell.angle_gamma   90.00
#
_symmetry.space_group_name_H-M   'P 1'
#
loop_
_entity.id
_entity.type
_entity.pdbx_description
1 polymer ?
#
loop_
_entity_poly.entity_id
_entity_poly.type
_entity_poly.pdbx_seq_one_letter_code
_entity_poly.pdbx_strand_id
1 'polypeptide(L)'
;MQALFLSKPFNIVFYTSSPNLRHLAALGVTMWWTLLYVALSLLGLSAVLELLFRHLRINFETPKEQTMAELEPQSIPRFYFCAVMQALRMSPGRFYPALLGEKMTKPDPESSAAFYPPKSEKMVATECSMRHDKLWMYRKCIGYSGDPKQLPPVFMSSYFNKALIAIGSSLFSRIRILGVVHLQQQVTVYRDLRFLIRENFTATLISEEYRETPKGVQCLVRAGIYDSNDLLVWEALVTGLSLGPKRKSSNTAPQRQPEDFTMYKEEEIKAPATIGLDFARATQDYQPQHLNQWTAQLVGFSRPIAHGLWSMAVAVDRIMTSERSSFEDRYPLHMDVSFKRPLVLPGKAMLQFDKPSGATSLTNFRMLNSKDSSPILVGRMHVGEL
;
A
#
# COMPACT_ATOMS: atom_id res chain seq x y z
N MET A 1 -27.44 -42.28 -17.50
CA MET A 1 -26.37 -43.00 -18.19
C MET A 1 -25.06 -42.66 -17.49
N GLN A 2 -24.59 -43.55 -16.60
CA GLN A 2 -23.38 -43.34 -15.80
C GLN A 2 -22.15 -43.45 -16.70
N ALA A 3 -21.29 -42.42 -16.70
CA ALA A 3 -20.00 -42.46 -17.38
C ALA A 3 -18.99 -43.19 -16.48
N LEU A 4 -18.60 -44.39 -16.91
CA LEU A 4 -17.50 -45.17 -16.34
C LEU A 4 -16.16 -44.43 -16.54
N PHE A 5 -15.58 -43.91 -15.46
CA PHE A 5 -14.17 -43.56 -15.42
C PHE A 5 -13.35 -44.84 -15.16
N LEU A 6 -12.70 -45.35 -16.21
CA LEU A 6 -11.66 -46.37 -16.10
C LEU A 6 -10.37 -45.70 -15.58
N SER A 7 -10.14 -45.75 -14.28
CA SER A 7 -8.83 -45.49 -13.69
C SER A 7 -7.97 -46.76 -13.80
N LYS A 8 -7.09 -46.85 -14.80
CA LYS A 8 -5.93 -47.76 -14.73
C LYS A 8 -4.70 -46.96 -14.28
N PRO A 9 -4.00 -47.35 -13.21
CA PRO A 9 -2.73 -46.72 -12.87
C PRO A 9 -1.68 -47.11 -13.94
N PHE A 10 -0.94 -46.13 -14.44
CA PHE A 10 0.26 -46.36 -15.23
C PHE A 10 1.32 -46.98 -14.30
N ASN A 11 1.50 -48.30 -14.34
CA ASN A 11 2.59 -48.98 -13.67
C ASN A 11 3.87 -48.82 -14.51
N ILE A 12 4.71 -47.85 -14.16
CA ILE A 12 6.09 -47.79 -14.66
C ILE A 12 6.93 -48.74 -13.81
N VAL A 13 7.33 -49.87 -14.41
CA VAL A 13 8.17 -50.88 -13.77
C VAL A 13 9.64 -50.55 -14.01
N PHE A 14 10.37 -50.19 -12.96
CA PHE A 14 11.82 -49.99 -13.02
C PHE A 14 12.56 -51.32 -12.77
N TYR A 15 13.24 -51.83 -13.79
CA TYR A 15 14.12 -52.99 -13.66
C TYR A 15 15.46 -52.56 -13.06
N THR A 16 15.58 -52.70 -11.75
CA THR A 16 16.86 -52.63 -11.03
C THR A 16 16.93 -53.80 -10.05
N SER A 17 18.08 -54.45 -9.97
CA SER A 17 18.36 -55.61 -9.12
C SER A 17 18.65 -55.25 -7.66
N SER A 18 18.70 -53.95 -7.31
CA SER A 18 18.96 -53.48 -5.95
C SER A 18 17.67 -52.99 -5.28
N PRO A 19 17.22 -53.63 -4.17
CA PRO A 19 16.02 -53.25 -3.43
C PRO A 19 16.02 -51.79 -2.97
N ASN A 20 17.20 -51.25 -2.62
CA ASN A 20 17.36 -49.88 -2.12
C ASN A 20 17.14 -48.82 -3.22
N LEU A 21 17.45 -49.13 -4.48
CA LEU A 21 17.22 -48.20 -5.60
C LEU A 21 15.74 -48.11 -6.02
N ARG A 22 14.95 -49.17 -5.81
CA ARG A 22 13.51 -49.15 -6.13
C ARG A 22 12.73 -48.21 -5.20
N HIS A 23 13.07 -48.20 -3.91
CA HIS A 23 12.45 -47.29 -2.94
C HIS A 23 12.79 -45.82 -3.23
N LEU A 24 14.04 -45.53 -3.59
CA LEU A 24 14.48 -44.18 -3.97
C LEU A 24 13.83 -43.68 -5.26
N ALA A 25 13.67 -44.55 -6.27
CA ALA A 25 12.98 -44.21 -7.51
C ALA A 25 11.47 -43.94 -7.27
N ALA A 26 10.81 -44.76 -6.44
CA ALA A 26 9.40 -44.55 -6.08
C ALA A 26 9.18 -43.25 -5.28
N LEU A 27 10.07 -42.93 -4.34
CA LEU A 27 10.07 -41.65 -3.60
C LEU A 27 10.33 -40.44 -4.51
N GLY A 28 11.26 -40.57 -5.47
CA GLY A 28 11.53 -39.52 -6.45
C GLY A 28 10.31 -39.26 -7.36
N VAL A 29 9.66 -40.32 -7.84
CA VAL A 29 8.47 -40.21 -8.70
C VAL A 29 7.29 -39.59 -7.95
N THR A 30 7.01 -40.01 -6.70
CA THR A 30 5.94 -39.39 -5.90
C THR A 30 6.22 -37.93 -5.57
N MET A 31 7.47 -37.56 -5.31
CA MET A 31 7.87 -36.17 -5.10
C MET A 31 7.66 -35.32 -6.36
N TRP A 32 8.03 -35.81 -7.55
CA TRP A 32 7.80 -35.11 -8.82
C TRP A 32 6.31 -34.92 -9.14
N TRP A 33 5.48 -35.94 -8.92
CA TRP A 33 4.03 -35.82 -9.08
C TRP A 33 3.40 -34.84 -8.10
N THR A 34 3.91 -34.79 -6.86
CA THR A 34 3.45 -33.83 -5.85
C THR A 34 3.82 -32.40 -6.25
N LEU A 35 5.05 -32.17 -6.71
CA LEU A 35 5.50 -30.87 -7.21
C LEU A 35 4.71 -30.43 -8.45
N LEU A 36 4.44 -31.35 -9.38
CA LEU A 36 3.63 -31.09 -10.56
C LEU A 36 2.18 -30.75 -10.18
N TYR A 37 1.59 -31.48 -9.24
CA TYR A 37 0.24 -31.22 -8.74
C TYR A 37 0.15 -29.84 -8.05
N VAL A 38 1.14 -29.48 -7.24
CA VAL A 38 1.21 -28.15 -6.61
C VAL A 38 1.36 -27.06 -7.68
N ALA A 39 2.22 -27.25 -8.68
CA ALA A 39 2.41 -26.30 -9.77
C ALA A 39 1.13 -26.10 -10.60
N LEU A 40 0.46 -27.19 -10.98
CA LEU A 40 -0.81 -27.15 -11.71
C LEU A 40 -1.94 -26.53 -10.86
N SER A 41 -1.95 -26.79 -9.55
CA SER A 41 -2.91 -26.18 -8.63
C SER A 41 -2.69 -24.67 -8.48
N LEU A 42 -1.43 -24.21 -8.43
CA LEU A 42 -1.08 -22.80 -8.40
C LEU A 42 -1.42 -22.10 -9.72
N LEU A 43 -1.15 -22.74 -10.86
CA LEU A 43 -1.54 -22.25 -12.19
C LEU A 43 -3.06 -22.15 -12.33
N GLY A 44 -3.78 -23.19 -11.90
CA GLY A 44 -5.24 -23.21 -11.88
C GLY A 44 -5.82 -22.12 -10.98
N LEU A 45 -5.26 -21.93 -9.78
CA LEU A 45 -5.65 -20.86 -8.87
C LEU A 45 -5.39 -19.48 -9.49
N SER A 46 -4.25 -19.28 -10.15
CA SER A 46 -3.92 -18.03 -10.86
C SER A 46 -4.93 -17.74 -11.97
N ALA A 47 -5.26 -18.73 -12.80
CA ALA A 47 -6.22 -18.57 -13.90
C ALA A 47 -7.65 -18.30 -13.39
N VAL A 48 -8.07 -18.97 -12.31
CA VAL A 48 -9.36 -18.72 -11.66
C VAL A 48 -9.41 -17.32 -11.07
N LEU A 49 -8.35 -16.87 -10.39
CA LEU A 49 -8.24 -15.51 -9.88
C LEU A 49 -8.33 -14.49 -11.03
N GLU A 50 -7.62 -14.72 -12.14
CA GLU A 50 -7.65 -13.84 -13.30
C GLU A 50 -9.06 -13.75 -13.94
N LEU A 51 -9.76 -14.88 -14.08
CA LEU A 51 -11.15 -14.93 -14.54
C LEU A 51 -12.10 -14.20 -13.58
N LEU A 52 -11.95 -14.40 -12.27
CA LEU A 52 -12.71 -13.69 -11.24
C LEU A 52 -12.49 -12.18 -11.34
N PHE A 53 -11.24 -11.74 -11.53
CA PHE A 53 -10.92 -10.32 -11.65
C PHE A 53 -11.44 -9.69 -12.94
N ARG A 54 -11.41 -10.41 -14.08
CA ARG A 54 -12.05 -9.99 -15.33
C ARG A 54 -13.56 -9.88 -15.17
N HIS A 55 -14.19 -10.83 -14.49
CA HIS A 55 -15.63 -10.83 -14.23
C HIS A 55 -16.06 -9.70 -13.27
N LEU A 56 -15.18 -9.32 -12.33
CA LEU A 56 -15.34 -8.16 -11.44
C LEU A 56 -15.13 -6.79 -12.14
N ARG A 57 -14.92 -6.77 -13.47
CA ARG A 57 -14.66 -5.56 -14.29
C ARG A 57 -13.52 -4.67 -13.76
N ILE A 58 -12.50 -5.27 -13.17
CA ILE A 58 -11.26 -4.56 -12.85
C ILE A 58 -10.44 -4.53 -14.15
N ASN A 59 -10.71 -3.56 -15.03
CA ASN A 59 -10.00 -3.41 -16.30
C ASN A 59 -8.55 -2.94 -16.04
N PHE A 60 -7.58 -3.71 -16.54
CA PHE A 60 -6.14 -3.46 -16.41
C PHE A 60 -5.46 -3.10 -17.74
N GLU A 61 -6.22 -2.87 -18.80
CA GLU A 61 -5.63 -2.39 -20.06
C GLU A 61 -5.33 -0.89 -19.93
N THR A 62 -4.09 -0.60 -19.53
CA THR A 62 -3.47 0.71 -19.75
C THR A 62 -2.99 0.74 -21.21
N PRO A 63 -3.34 1.76 -22.02
CA PRO A 63 -2.84 1.91 -23.39
C PRO A 63 -1.31 1.87 -23.42
N LYS A 64 -0.75 1.19 -24.44
CA LYS A 64 0.68 0.87 -24.61
C LYS A 64 1.64 2.06 -24.81
N GLU A 65 1.19 3.30 -24.64
CA GLU A 65 2.00 4.51 -24.88
C GLU A 65 2.18 5.38 -23.63
N GLN A 66 2.30 4.79 -22.42
CA GLN A 66 2.54 5.58 -21.20
C GLN A 66 3.69 5.02 -20.35
N THR A 67 4.66 5.90 -20.07
CA THR A 67 5.91 5.76 -19.31
C THR A 67 5.75 5.40 -17.82
N MET A 68 4.57 4.95 -17.38
CA MET A 68 4.29 4.49 -16.02
C MET A 68 4.80 3.07 -15.72
N ALA A 69 5.29 2.34 -16.73
CA ALA A 69 5.68 0.92 -16.63
C ALA A 69 6.71 0.60 -15.53
N GLU A 70 7.51 1.59 -15.10
CA GLU A 70 8.53 1.41 -14.06
C GLU A 70 7.97 1.51 -12.62
N LEU A 71 6.87 2.24 -12.40
CA LEU A 71 6.20 2.33 -11.09
C LEU A 71 4.98 1.40 -10.96
N GLU A 72 4.57 0.73 -12.04
CA GLU A 72 3.47 -0.24 -11.98
C GLU A 72 3.96 -1.62 -11.51
N PRO A 73 3.38 -2.20 -10.44
CA PRO A 73 3.58 -3.61 -10.14
C PRO A 73 3.07 -4.41 -11.33
N GLN A 74 3.91 -5.31 -11.83
CA GLN A 74 3.48 -6.40 -12.69
C GLN A 74 2.25 -7.04 -12.05
N SER A 75 1.12 -7.01 -12.77
CA SER A 75 -0.20 -7.64 -12.52
C SER A 75 -0.60 -7.97 -11.06
N ILE A 76 -1.82 -7.58 -10.66
CA ILE A 76 -2.42 -7.96 -9.35
C ILE A 76 -2.22 -9.44 -8.94
N PRO A 77 -2.29 -10.43 -9.86
CA PRO A 77 -1.92 -11.81 -9.57
C PRO A 77 -0.51 -11.99 -8.99
N ARG A 78 0.50 -11.29 -9.51
CA ARG A 78 1.88 -11.35 -9.00
C ARG A 78 1.97 -10.74 -7.60
N PHE A 79 1.25 -9.64 -7.33
CA PHE A 79 1.14 -9.10 -5.97
C PHE A 79 0.62 -10.16 -5.00
N TYR A 80 -0.54 -10.75 -5.29
CA TYR A 80 -1.14 -11.76 -4.42
C TYR A 80 -0.30 -13.03 -4.30
N PHE A 81 0.39 -13.45 -5.37
CA PHE A 81 1.33 -14.56 -5.32
C PHE A 81 2.51 -14.26 -4.38
N CYS A 82 3.19 -13.13 -4.54
CA CYS A 82 4.28 -12.73 -3.66
C CYS A 82 3.81 -12.60 -2.20
N ALA A 83 2.64 -12.00 -1.99
CA ALA A 83 1.96 -11.90 -0.71
C ALA A 83 1.72 -13.27 -0.05
N VAL A 84 1.18 -14.24 -0.80
CA VAL A 84 0.97 -15.62 -0.32
C VAL A 84 2.30 -16.29 0.03
N MET A 85 3.31 -16.13 -0.82
CA MET A 85 4.64 -16.70 -0.58
C MET A 85 5.30 -16.11 0.67
N GLN A 86 5.20 -14.78 0.88
CA GLN A 86 5.64 -14.12 2.11
C GLN A 86 4.88 -14.65 3.34
N ALA A 87 3.57 -14.88 3.22
CA ALA A 87 2.75 -15.44 4.31
C ALA A 87 3.18 -16.87 4.68
N LEU A 88 3.57 -17.68 3.69
CA LEU A 88 4.10 -19.04 3.88
C LEU A 88 5.58 -19.08 4.30
N ARG A 89 6.22 -17.92 4.51
CA ARG A 89 7.68 -17.79 4.75
C ARG A 89 8.53 -18.43 3.65
N MET A 90 7.99 -18.49 2.43
CA MET A 90 8.68 -18.99 1.26
C MET A 90 9.25 -17.80 0.48
N SER A 91 10.48 -17.91 -0.02
CA SER A 91 10.96 -16.98 -1.04
C SER A 91 10.41 -17.42 -2.39
N PRO A 92 9.67 -16.58 -3.14
CA PRO A 92 9.24 -16.94 -4.49
C PRO A 92 10.40 -17.21 -5.47
N GLY A 93 11.65 -16.88 -5.11
CA GLY A 93 12.85 -17.29 -5.84
C GLY A 93 13.06 -18.81 -5.90
N ARG A 94 12.39 -19.60 -5.05
CA ARG A 94 12.37 -21.07 -5.16
C ARG A 94 11.51 -21.61 -6.30
N PHE A 95 10.56 -20.83 -6.81
CA PHE A 95 9.65 -21.24 -7.91
C PHE A 95 9.93 -20.52 -9.23
N TYR A 96 10.77 -19.48 -9.21
CA TYR A 96 11.22 -18.77 -10.41
C TYR A 96 12.73 -18.98 -10.60
N PRO A 97 13.16 -20.00 -11.37
CA PRO A 97 14.52 -20.02 -11.87
C PRO A 97 14.66 -18.89 -12.90
N ALA A 98 15.58 -17.97 -12.64
CA ALA A 98 16.00 -16.87 -13.52
C ALA A 98 15.06 -15.65 -13.71
N LEU A 99 15.38 -14.56 -13.02
CA LEU A 99 15.64 -13.30 -13.71
C LEU A 99 17.11 -13.35 -14.15
N LEU A 100 17.36 -13.88 -15.34
CA LEU A 100 18.66 -13.76 -16.02
C LEU A 100 18.83 -12.27 -16.36
N GLY A 101 19.64 -11.54 -15.60
CA GLY A 101 19.85 -10.12 -15.88
C GLY A 101 20.88 -9.39 -15.05
N GLU A 102 20.97 -9.61 -13.73
CA GLU A 102 21.92 -8.84 -12.90
C GLU A 102 22.68 -9.75 -11.94
N LYS A 103 24.02 -9.67 -12.01
CA LYS A 103 24.92 -10.39 -11.13
C LYS A 103 24.70 -9.92 -9.68
N MET A 104 24.00 -10.75 -8.90
CA MET A 104 23.98 -10.68 -7.45
C MET A 104 25.41 -10.70 -6.90
N THR A 105 25.85 -9.63 -6.24
CA THR A 105 27.07 -9.65 -5.41
C THR A 105 26.85 -10.55 -4.20
N LYS A 106 27.92 -11.22 -3.76
CA LYS A 106 27.83 -12.26 -2.71
C LYS A 106 27.53 -11.66 -1.32
N PRO A 107 26.66 -12.31 -0.52
CA PRO A 107 26.32 -11.92 0.84
C PRO A 107 27.43 -12.18 1.87
N ASP A 108 27.48 -11.35 2.92
CA ASP A 108 28.34 -11.49 4.10
C ASP A 108 27.78 -12.56 5.08
N PRO A 109 28.58 -13.56 5.50
CA PRO A 109 28.15 -14.74 6.23
C PRO A 109 27.62 -14.58 7.67
N GLU A 110 27.63 -13.41 8.31
CA GLU A 110 27.11 -13.29 9.70
C GLU A 110 25.74 -12.61 9.89
N SER A 111 25.06 -12.16 8.82
CA SER A 111 23.77 -11.45 8.95
C SER A 111 22.54 -12.34 8.69
N SER A 112 21.58 -12.34 9.64
CA SER A 112 20.37 -13.20 9.62
C SER A 112 19.17 -12.68 8.80
N ALA A 113 19.37 -11.68 7.97
CA ALA A 113 18.58 -11.48 6.75
C ALA A 113 19.48 -10.69 5.80
N ALA A 114 19.49 -11.04 4.52
CA ALA A 114 20.45 -10.53 3.54
C ALA A 114 19.73 -9.96 2.32
N PHE A 115 19.08 -8.81 2.50
CA PHE A 115 18.94 -7.76 1.49
C PHE A 115 18.36 -6.51 2.14
N TYR A 116 19.03 -5.36 1.98
CA TYR A 116 18.36 -4.07 2.03
C TYR A 116 18.43 -3.57 0.60
N PRO A 117 17.32 -3.11 -0.01
CA PRO A 117 17.49 -2.23 -1.16
C PRO A 117 18.40 -1.08 -0.71
N PRO A 118 19.44 -0.71 -1.48
CA PRO A 118 20.34 0.36 -1.07
C PRO A 118 19.52 1.62 -0.74
N LYS A 119 19.99 2.44 0.24
CA LYS A 119 19.33 3.69 0.67
C LYS A 119 19.07 4.71 -0.46
N SER A 120 19.59 4.43 -1.65
CA SER A 120 19.51 5.23 -2.86
C SER A 120 18.69 4.57 -3.97
N GLU A 121 18.00 3.45 -3.72
CA GLU A 121 17.11 2.87 -4.73
C GLU A 121 15.95 3.84 -4.96
N LYS A 122 16.05 4.52 -6.09
CA LYS A 122 15.17 5.58 -6.54
C LYS A 122 14.41 5.04 -7.74
N MET A 123 13.10 4.87 -7.57
CA MET A 123 12.22 4.68 -8.71
C MET A 123 11.88 6.07 -9.27
N VAL A 124 11.97 6.22 -10.58
CA VAL A 124 11.63 7.46 -11.29
C VAL A 124 10.66 7.11 -12.39
N ALA A 125 9.57 7.85 -12.51
CA ALA A 125 8.75 7.85 -13.70
C ALA A 125 8.74 9.27 -14.27
N THR A 126 9.30 9.40 -15.47
CA THR A 126 9.29 10.64 -16.23
C THR A 126 8.00 10.73 -17.07
N GLU A 127 7.60 11.95 -17.41
CA GLU A 127 6.43 12.20 -18.27
C GLU A 127 5.10 11.65 -17.72
N CYS A 128 4.95 11.64 -16.39
CA CYS A 128 3.67 11.33 -15.76
C CYS A 128 2.64 12.40 -16.13
N SER A 129 1.39 11.99 -16.29
CA SER A 129 0.26 12.91 -16.51
C SER A 129 -0.86 12.65 -15.50
N MET A 130 -1.78 13.61 -15.39
CA MET A 130 -2.91 13.53 -14.47
C MET A 130 -3.84 12.36 -14.82
N ARG A 131 -4.08 11.47 -13.85
CA ARG A 131 -5.07 10.39 -13.97
C ARG A 131 -6.46 10.95 -13.69
N HIS A 132 -7.06 11.62 -14.68
CA HIS A 132 -8.33 12.35 -14.51
C HIS A 132 -9.49 11.50 -13.99
N ASP A 133 -9.62 10.26 -14.47
CA ASP A 133 -10.63 9.31 -14.00
C ASP A 133 -10.43 9.01 -12.51
N LYS A 134 -9.18 8.75 -12.10
CA LYS A 134 -8.80 8.50 -10.71
C LYS A 134 -9.00 9.71 -9.82
N LEU A 135 -8.67 10.90 -10.30
CA LEU A 135 -8.91 12.16 -9.58
C LEU A 135 -10.41 12.40 -9.36
N TRP A 136 -11.24 12.15 -10.37
CA TRP A 136 -12.69 12.26 -10.24
C TRP A 136 -13.24 11.26 -9.22
N MET A 137 -12.81 10.00 -9.29
CA MET A 137 -13.21 8.98 -8.32
C MET A 137 -12.75 9.32 -6.90
N TYR A 138 -11.53 9.82 -6.75
CA TYR A 138 -10.96 10.24 -5.47
C TYR A 138 -11.81 11.35 -4.85
N ARG A 139 -12.11 12.40 -5.61
CA ARG A 139 -12.96 13.53 -5.18
C ARG A 139 -14.31 13.02 -4.70
N LYS A 140 -14.94 12.09 -5.42
CA LYS A 140 -16.19 11.45 -4.99
C LYS A 140 -16.04 10.69 -3.67
N CYS A 141 -14.96 9.92 -3.51
CA CYS A 141 -14.73 9.11 -2.30
C CYS A 141 -14.51 9.95 -1.03
N ILE A 142 -13.89 11.12 -1.15
CA ILE A 142 -13.67 12.02 -0.01
C ILE A 142 -14.82 13.02 0.18
N GLY A 143 -15.78 13.06 -0.76
CA GLY A 143 -16.84 14.07 -0.77
C GLY A 143 -16.28 15.48 -0.96
N TYR A 144 -15.34 15.65 -1.88
CA TYR A 144 -14.65 16.89 -2.19
C TYR A 144 -15.64 17.97 -2.63
N SER A 145 -15.60 19.13 -1.96
CA SER A 145 -16.48 20.28 -2.24
C SER A 145 -15.74 21.57 -2.56
N GLY A 146 -14.41 21.51 -2.73
CA GLY A 146 -13.58 22.66 -3.13
C GLY A 146 -13.71 23.03 -4.61
N ASP A 147 -12.85 23.96 -5.06
CA ASP A 147 -12.78 24.36 -6.47
C ASP A 147 -12.40 23.15 -7.36
N PRO A 148 -13.21 22.76 -8.38
CA PRO A 148 -12.89 21.64 -9.26
C PRO A 148 -11.58 21.82 -10.05
N LYS A 149 -11.06 23.05 -10.14
CA LYS A 149 -9.74 23.33 -10.72
C LYS A 149 -8.61 23.00 -9.75
N GLN A 150 -8.82 23.04 -8.45
CA GLN A 150 -7.78 22.74 -7.45
C GLN A 150 -7.56 21.23 -7.31
N LEU A 151 -6.31 20.84 -7.10
CA LEU A 151 -5.96 19.45 -6.82
C LEU A 151 -6.04 19.22 -5.29
N PRO A 152 -6.78 18.21 -4.81
CA PRO A 152 -6.71 17.82 -3.40
C PRO A 152 -5.26 17.48 -3.04
N PRO A 153 -4.66 18.10 -2.01
CA PRO A 153 -3.21 18.04 -1.80
C PRO A 153 -2.70 16.63 -1.45
N VAL A 154 -3.58 15.76 -0.93
CA VAL A 154 -3.26 14.37 -0.58
C VAL A 154 -3.38 13.43 -1.79
N PHE A 155 -3.95 13.87 -2.92
CA PHE A 155 -4.17 13.01 -4.09
C PHE A 155 -2.87 12.47 -4.69
N MET A 156 -1.79 13.26 -4.69
CA MET A 156 -0.52 12.87 -5.30
C MET A 156 0.12 11.64 -4.63
N SER A 157 -0.16 11.37 -3.35
CA SER A 157 0.25 10.12 -2.69
C SER A 157 -0.24 8.87 -3.44
N SER A 158 -1.36 8.95 -4.16
CA SER A 158 -1.91 7.83 -4.92
C SER A 158 -1.04 7.36 -6.09
N TYR A 159 -0.10 8.18 -6.56
CA TYR A 159 0.82 7.77 -7.63
C TYR A 159 1.82 6.71 -7.15
N PHE A 160 2.06 6.64 -5.84
CA PHE A 160 3.13 5.84 -5.26
C PHE A 160 2.65 4.52 -4.65
N ASN A 161 1.34 4.35 -4.44
CA ASN A 161 0.77 3.14 -3.82
C ASN A 161 1.21 1.86 -4.55
N LYS A 162 1.17 1.88 -5.88
CA LYS A 162 1.61 0.79 -6.75
C LYS A 162 3.09 0.44 -6.54
N ALA A 163 3.96 1.44 -6.51
CA ALA A 163 5.40 1.27 -6.30
C ALA A 163 5.73 0.81 -4.87
N LEU A 164 5.07 1.37 -3.85
CA LEU A 164 5.18 0.92 -2.47
C LEU A 164 4.78 -0.56 -2.32
N ILE A 165 3.70 -0.95 -2.98
CA ILE A 165 3.27 -2.35 -3.05
C ILE A 165 4.32 -3.21 -3.75
N ALA A 166 4.88 -2.76 -4.89
CA ALA A 166 5.90 -3.49 -5.63
C ALA A 166 7.17 -3.73 -4.79
N ILE A 167 7.70 -2.68 -4.14
CA ILE A 167 8.86 -2.75 -3.24
C ILE A 167 8.59 -3.70 -2.08
N GLY A 168 7.42 -3.59 -1.44
CA GLY A 168 7.03 -4.48 -0.34
C GLY A 168 6.76 -5.92 -0.78
N SER A 169 6.41 -6.16 -2.05
CA SER A 169 6.13 -7.50 -2.59
C SER A 169 7.35 -8.16 -3.22
N SER A 170 8.47 -7.45 -3.29
CA SER A 170 9.71 -7.98 -3.86
C SER A 170 10.21 -9.20 -3.07
N LEU A 171 10.83 -10.12 -3.80
CA LEU A 171 11.52 -11.30 -3.27
C LEU A 171 12.55 -10.98 -2.19
N PHE A 172 13.12 -9.78 -2.30
CA PHE A 172 14.21 -9.31 -1.47
C PHE A 172 13.74 -8.31 -0.40
N SER A 173 12.43 -8.04 -0.33
CA SER A 173 11.88 -7.10 0.64
C SER A 173 11.93 -7.67 2.05
N ARG A 174 12.44 -6.89 3.01
CA ARG A 174 12.27 -7.17 4.45
C ARG A 174 10.91 -6.74 4.99
N ILE A 175 10.15 -5.99 4.19
CA ILE A 175 8.81 -5.56 4.52
C ILE A 175 7.84 -6.60 4.01
N ARG A 176 7.08 -7.21 4.91
CA ARG A 176 5.94 -8.04 4.52
C ARG A 176 4.81 -7.10 4.16
N ILE A 177 4.58 -6.85 2.88
CA ILE A 177 3.57 -5.89 2.41
C ILE A 177 2.17 -6.22 2.93
N LEU A 178 1.88 -7.52 3.12
CA LEU A 178 0.64 -7.97 3.73
C LEU A 178 0.59 -7.58 5.20
N GLY A 179 -0.35 -6.70 5.55
CA GLY A 179 -0.54 -6.22 6.91
C GLY A 179 0.48 -5.19 7.35
N VAL A 180 1.16 -4.50 6.40
CA VAL A 180 1.90 -3.28 6.74
C VAL A 180 0.94 -2.29 7.37
N VAL A 181 1.35 -1.77 8.52
CA VAL A 181 0.62 -0.72 9.22
C VAL A 181 1.19 0.62 8.78
N HIS A 182 0.36 1.45 8.16
CA HIS A 182 0.70 2.84 7.88
C HIS A 182 0.73 3.61 9.20
N LEU A 183 1.90 4.08 9.64
CA LEU A 183 2.08 4.73 10.94
C LEU A 183 1.97 6.25 10.88
N GLN A 184 2.65 6.86 9.92
CA GLN A 184 2.73 8.31 9.80
C GLN A 184 2.89 8.70 8.33
N GLN A 185 2.27 9.80 7.96
CA GLN A 185 2.48 10.45 6.67
C GLN A 185 2.65 11.95 6.88
N GLN A 186 3.75 12.48 6.33
CA GLN A 186 3.97 13.90 6.19
C GLN A 186 3.82 14.26 4.72
N VAL A 187 3.14 15.35 4.41
CA VAL A 187 2.98 15.87 3.06
C VAL A 187 3.32 17.36 3.07
N THR A 188 4.17 17.77 2.14
CA THR A 188 4.49 19.18 1.89
C THR A 188 4.10 19.51 0.47
N VAL A 189 3.27 20.54 0.30
CA VAL A 189 2.91 21.12 -0.99
C VAL A 189 3.64 22.45 -1.12
N TYR A 190 4.64 22.54 -1.99
CA TYR A 190 5.52 23.70 -2.08
C TYR A 190 4.91 24.87 -2.85
N ARG A 191 3.95 24.59 -3.73
CA ARG A 191 3.22 25.59 -4.52
C ARG A 191 1.93 25.03 -5.06
N ASP A 192 1.17 25.89 -5.73
CA ASP A 192 -0.04 25.53 -6.45
C ASP A 192 0.20 24.36 -7.43
N LEU A 193 -0.66 23.34 -7.34
CA LEU A 193 -0.60 22.11 -8.12
C LEU A 193 -1.57 22.11 -9.32
N ARG A 194 -2.33 23.20 -9.55
CA ARG A 194 -3.30 23.31 -10.65
C ARG A 194 -2.69 22.99 -12.02
N PHE A 195 -1.44 23.37 -12.24
CA PHE A 195 -0.73 23.11 -13.50
C PHE A 195 -0.59 21.60 -13.81
N LEU A 196 -0.42 20.75 -12.78
CA LEU A 196 -0.30 19.29 -12.93
C LEU A 196 -1.53 18.63 -13.56
N ILE A 197 -2.68 19.33 -13.60
CA ILE A 197 -3.90 18.84 -14.26
C ILE A 197 -3.72 18.75 -15.78
N ARG A 198 -2.85 19.57 -16.37
CA ARG A 198 -2.67 19.66 -17.83
C ARG A 198 -1.26 19.37 -18.29
N GLU A 199 -0.29 19.54 -17.40
CA GLU A 199 1.12 19.39 -17.72
C GLU A 199 1.65 18.02 -17.28
N ASN A 200 2.71 17.59 -17.94
CA ASN A 200 3.47 16.42 -17.50
C ASN A 200 4.35 16.77 -16.31
N PHE A 201 4.64 15.77 -15.49
CA PHE A 201 5.49 15.89 -14.30
C PHE A 201 6.33 14.63 -14.10
N THR A 202 7.33 14.72 -13.22
CA THR A 202 8.16 13.58 -12.84
C THR A 202 7.77 13.12 -11.44
N ALA A 203 7.58 11.81 -11.27
CA ALA A 203 7.33 11.20 -9.96
C ALA A 203 8.55 10.39 -9.51
N THR A 204 8.98 10.58 -8.27
CA THR A 204 10.10 9.84 -7.68
C THR A 204 9.68 9.15 -6.40
N LEU A 205 10.22 7.96 -6.15
CA LEU A 205 10.07 7.24 -4.91
C LEU A 205 11.44 6.76 -4.45
N ILE A 206 11.84 7.13 -3.24
CA ILE A 206 13.14 6.79 -2.66
C ILE A 206 12.89 6.07 -1.34
N SER A 207 13.49 4.88 -1.20
CA SER A 207 13.52 4.18 0.07
C SER A 207 14.60 4.78 0.97
N GLU A 208 14.21 5.60 1.95
CA GLU A 208 15.16 6.35 2.79
C GLU A 208 15.82 5.47 3.86
N GLU A 209 14.99 4.77 4.64
CA GLU A 209 15.46 4.07 5.85
C GLU A 209 14.65 2.81 6.14
N TYR A 210 15.34 1.77 6.62
CA TYR A 210 14.74 0.64 7.31
C TYR A 210 15.26 0.56 8.72
N ARG A 211 14.35 0.48 9.69
CA ARG A 211 14.69 0.39 11.10
C ARG A 211 14.06 -0.85 11.71
N GLU A 212 14.89 -1.71 12.29
CA GLU A 212 14.38 -2.79 13.12
C GLU A 212 13.83 -2.23 14.44
N THR A 213 12.63 -2.67 14.81
CA THR A 213 11.96 -2.30 16.05
C THR A 213 11.50 -3.56 16.77
N PRO A 214 11.21 -3.49 18.09
CA PRO A 214 10.63 -4.62 18.81
C PRO A 214 9.32 -5.15 18.20
N LYS A 215 8.57 -4.30 17.46
CA LYS A 215 7.30 -4.65 16.82
C LYS A 215 7.45 -5.19 15.40
N GLY A 216 8.61 -5.05 14.76
CA GLY A 216 8.84 -5.41 13.37
C GLY A 216 9.79 -4.45 12.66
N VAL A 217 9.74 -4.39 11.34
CA VAL A 217 10.60 -3.51 10.54
C VAL A 217 9.81 -2.29 10.10
N GLN A 218 10.26 -1.12 10.51
CA GLN A 218 9.76 0.17 10.06
C GLN A 218 10.49 0.56 8.77
N CYS A 219 9.76 1.10 7.80
CA CYS A 219 10.30 1.61 6.55
C CYS A 219 9.85 3.05 6.37
N LEU A 220 10.79 3.93 6.05
CA LEU A 220 10.56 5.31 5.64
C LEU A 220 10.78 5.41 4.15
N VAL A 221 9.79 5.95 3.43
CA VAL A 221 9.84 6.17 1.99
C VAL A 221 9.53 7.63 1.72
N ARG A 222 10.34 8.26 0.85
CA ARG A 222 10.12 9.62 0.35
C ARG A 222 9.56 9.55 -1.06
N ALA A 223 8.45 10.23 -1.28
CA ALA A 223 7.81 10.38 -2.58
C ALA A 223 7.89 11.84 -3.02
N GLY A 224 8.28 12.12 -4.26
CA GLY A 224 8.42 13.48 -4.79
C GLY A 224 7.71 13.64 -6.13
N ILE A 225 7.13 14.81 -6.36
CA ILE A 225 6.61 15.25 -7.66
C ILE A 225 7.35 16.51 -8.08
N TYR A 226 7.86 16.51 -9.30
CA TYR A 226 8.62 17.60 -9.90
C TYR A 226 7.90 18.09 -11.16
N ASP A 227 7.93 19.40 -11.42
CA ASP A 227 7.41 19.95 -12.67
C ASP A 227 8.34 19.67 -13.86
N SER A 228 8.00 20.23 -15.03
CA SER A 228 8.81 20.13 -16.25
C SER A 228 10.17 20.83 -16.18
N ASN A 229 10.43 21.63 -15.14
CA ASN A 229 11.70 22.33 -14.90
C ASN A 229 12.50 21.69 -13.76
N ASP A 230 12.17 20.45 -13.38
CA ASP A 230 12.79 19.70 -12.27
C ASP A 230 12.67 20.39 -10.91
N LEU A 231 11.66 21.25 -10.71
CA LEU A 231 11.37 21.87 -9.43
C LEU A 231 10.41 20.99 -8.61
N LEU A 232 10.82 20.60 -7.40
CA LEU A 232 9.99 19.85 -6.45
C LEU A 232 8.75 20.67 -6.05
N VAL A 233 7.56 20.16 -6.34
CA VAL A 233 6.29 20.86 -6.08
C VAL A 233 5.46 20.21 -4.99
N TRP A 234 5.69 18.93 -4.74
CA TRP A 234 5.00 18.15 -3.74
C TRP A 234 5.92 17.04 -3.25
N GLU A 235 5.95 16.82 -1.94
CA GLU A 235 6.70 15.74 -1.31
C GLU A 235 5.83 15.04 -0.26
N ALA A 236 6.05 13.74 -0.07
CA ALA A 236 5.57 13.02 1.10
C ALA A 236 6.63 12.12 1.70
N LEU A 237 6.66 12.07 3.04
CA LEU A 237 7.38 11.07 3.81
C LEU A 237 6.36 10.09 4.41
N VAL A 238 6.46 8.82 4.01
CA VAL A 238 5.55 7.75 4.42
C VAL A 238 6.30 6.77 5.31
N THR A 239 5.80 6.59 6.52
CA THR A 239 6.31 5.62 7.48
C THR A 239 5.37 4.42 7.57
N GLY A 240 5.84 3.26 7.13
CA GLY A 240 5.16 1.97 7.27
C GLY A 240 5.84 1.06 8.30
N LEU A 241 5.07 0.15 8.91
CA LEU A 241 5.58 -0.89 9.80
C LEU A 241 5.11 -2.27 9.30
N SER A 242 6.06 -3.07 8.84
CA SER A 242 5.85 -4.51 8.68
C SER A 242 6.00 -5.17 10.04
N LEU A 243 4.90 -5.67 10.60
CA LEU A 243 4.93 -6.36 11.89
C LEU A 243 5.89 -7.55 11.85
N GLY A 244 6.55 -7.84 12.97
CA GLY A 244 7.37 -9.03 13.16
C GLY A 244 6.54 -10.20 13.73
N PRO A 245 7.12 -11.40 13.87
CA PRO A 245 6.57 -12.44 14.72
C PRO A 245 6.33 -11.89 16.14
N LYS A 246 5.24 -12.28 16.80
CA LYS A 246 4.90 -11.82 18.16
C LYS A 246 6.05 -12.15 19.13
N ARG A 247 6.99 -11.23 19.33
CA ARG A 247 7.89 -11.21 20.49
C ARG A 247 7.14 -10.50 21.62
N LYS A 248 7.24 -11.03 22.84
CA LYS A 248 6.79 -10.31 24.04
C LYS A 248 7.62 -9.02 24.13
N SER A 249 7.07 -7.93 23.62
CA SER A 249 7.70 -6.61 23.61
C SER A 249 7.03 -5.77 24.68
N SER A 250 7.77 -5.41 25.73
CA SER A 250 7.33 -4.55 26.83
C SER A 250 7.48 -3.05 26.55
N ASN A 251 8.06 -2.63 25.41
CA ASN A 251 8.27 -1.21 25.12
C ASN A 251 7.35 -0.67 24.02
N THR A 252 6.49 0.25 24.42
CA THR A 252 5.68 1.11 23.55
C THR A 252 6.60 2.16 22.93
N ALA A 253 6.83 2.09 21.62
CA ALA A 253 7.44 3.21 20.89
C ALA A 253 6.61 4.49 21.16
N PRO A 254 7.26 5.67 21.28
CA PRO A 254 6.55 6.92 21.50
C PRO A 254 5.60 7.17 20.32
N GLN A 255 4.30 6.98 20.55
CA GLN A 255 3.28 7.46 19.65
C GLN A 255 3.03 8.92 19.99
N ARG A 256 3.02 9.81 18.99
CA ARG A 256 2.54 11.19 19.18
C ARG A 256 1.20 11.15 19.92
N GLN A 257 1.18 11.62 21.16
CA GLN A 257 -0.06 11.65 21.91
C GLN A 257 -0.99 12.67 21.24
N PRO A 258 -2.32 12.53 21.37
CA PRO A 258 -3.21 13.60 20.97
C PRO A 258 -2.73 14.88 21.67
N GLU A 259 -2.33 15.88 20.89
CA GLU A 259 -2.09 17.19 21.48
C GLU A 259 -3.41 17.67 22.06
N ASP A 260 -3.36 18.15 23.30
CA ASP A 260 -4.53 18.71 23.94
C ASP A 260 -4.73 20.11 23.35
N PHE A 261 -5.75 20.25 22.51
CA PHE A 261 -6.12 21.50 21.88
C PHE A 261 -7.57 21.83 22.19
N THR A 262 -7.88 23.12 22.26
CA THR A 262 -9.26 23.59 22.41
C THR A 262 -10.03 23.34 21.12
N MET A 263 -10.97 22.41 21.15
CA MET A 263 -11.83 22.09 20.02
C MET A 263 -12.59 23.34 19.57
N TYR A 264 -12.42 23.71 18.31
CA TYR A 264 -13.15 24.81 17.67
C TYR A 264 -14.34 24.29 16.87
N LYS A 265 -14.14 23.22 16.10
CA LYS A 265 -15.18 22.58 15.28
C LYS A 265 -15.13 21.06 15.40
N GLU A 266 -16.29 20.44 15.23
CA GLU A 266 -16.48 18.99 15.14
C GLU A 266 -17.40 18.63 13.97
N GLU A 267 -17.08 17.55 13.25
CA GLU A 267 -17.89 17.01 12.15
C GLU A 267 -17.98 15.48 12.20
N GLU A 268 -19.18 14.91 12.03
CA GLU A 268 -19.36 13.46 11.84
C GLU A 268 -18.96 13.05 10.43
N ILE A 269 -17.92 12.24 10.32
CA ILE A 269 -17.50 11.56 9.10
C ILE A 269 -18.09 10.16 9.06
N LYS A 270 -18.92 9.89 8.04
CA LYS A 270 -19.44 8.56 7.76
C LYS A 270 -18.49 7.81 6.84
N ALA A 271 -18.14 6.58 7.19
CA ALA A 271 -17.35 5.67 6.37
C ALA A 271 -18.25 4.52 5.88
N PRO A 272 -18.77 4.60 4.64
CA PRO A 272 -19.61 3.56 4.05
C PRO A 272 -18.89 2.20 3.98
N ALA A 273 -19.67 1.11 3.93
CA ALA A 273 -19.09 -0.24 3.84
C ALA A 273 -18.21 -0.45 2.59
N THR A 274 -18.48 0.27 1.50
CA THR A 274 -17.77 0.15 0.22
C THR A 274 -16.54 1.06 0.12
N ILE A 275 -16.32 1.97 1.07
CA ILE A 275 -15.34 3.06 0.88
C ILE A 275 -13.92 2.55 0.70
N GLY A 276 -13.55 1.44 1.33
CA GLY A 276 -12.25 0.81 1.11
C GLY A 276 -12.07 0.40 -0.36
N LEU A 277 -13.02 -0.32 -0.94
CA LEU A 277 -12.94 -0.70 -2.35
C LEU A 277 -13.04 0.50 -3.31
N ASP A 278 -13.93 1.46 -3.04
CA ASP A 278 -14.10 2.63 -3.89
C ASP A 278 -12.85 3.52 -3.89
N PHE A 279 -12.24 3.71 -2.72
CA PHE A 279 -11.00 4.45 -2.58
C PHE A 279 -9.79 3.70 -3.15
N ALA A 280 -9.75 2.36 -3.05
CA ALA A 280 -8.75 1.53 -3.73
C ALA A 280 -8.80 1.71 -5.26
N ARG A 281 -9.99 1.83 -5.85
CA ARG A 281 -10.13 2.09 -7.29
C ARG A 281 -9.56 3.43 -7.70
N ALA A 282 -9.77 4.46 -6.87
CA ALA A 282 -9.23 5.80 -7.09
C ALA A 282 -7.71 5.87 -6.87
N THR A 283 -7.19 5.19 -5.84
CA THR A 283 -5.80 5.36 -5.41
C THR A 283 -4.86 4.22 -5.79
N GLN A 284 -5.40 3.14 -6.36
CA GLN A 284 -4.69 1.91 -6.72
C GLN A 284 -4.06 1.17 -5.52
N ASP A 285 -4.49 1.47 -4.29
CA ASP A 285 -4.15 0.70 -3.10
C ASP A 285 -5.17 -0.43 -2.86
N TYR A 286 -4.86 -1.60 -3.41
CA TYR A 286 -5.70 -2.80 -3.30
C TYR A 286 -5.26 -3.75 -2.18
N GLN A 287 -4.64 -3.22 -1.11
CA GLN A 287 -4.26 -4.10 0.00
C GLN A 287 -5.49 -4.80 0.63
N PRO A 288 -5.38 -6.09 1.00
CA PRO A 288 -6.54 -6.95 1.29
C PRO A 288 -7.42 -6.47 2.46
N GLN A 289 -6.82 -5.80 3.45
CA GLN A 289 -7.53 -5.31 4.63
C GLN A 289 -8.61 -4.26 4.32
N HIS A 290 -8.62 -3.68 3.11
CA HIS A 290 -9.54 -2.62 2.72
C HIS A 290 -10.72 -3.10 1.85
N LEU A 291 -10.59 -4.23 1.17
CA LEU A 291 -11.48 -4.54 0.04
C LEU A 291 -12.84 -5.12 0.46
N ASN A 292 -12.83 -6.25 1.16
CA ASN A 292 -14.04 -6.90 1.66
C ASN A 292 -13.75 -7.75 2.90
N GLN A 293 -14.81 -8.34 3.47
CA GLN A 293 -14.69 -9.15 4.68
C GLN A 293 -13.75 -10.34 4.53
N TRP A 294 -13.83 -11.08 3.43
CA TRP A 294 -13.00 -12.26 3.19
C TRP A 294 -11.52 -11.89 3.09
N THR A 295 -11.19 -10.87 2.31
CA THR A 295 -9.81 -10.42 2.12
C THR A 295 -9.23 -9.83 3.40
N ALA A 296 -10.04 -9.14 4.21
CA ALA A 296 -9.63 -8.60 5.50
C ALA A 296 -9.34 -9.70 6.53
N GLN A 297 -10.17 -10.75 6.57
CA GLN A 297 -9.98 -11.90 7.45
C GLN A 297 -8.68 -12.67 7.15
N LEU A 298 -8.31 -12.81 5.86
CA LEU A 298 -7.06 -13.44 5.46
C LEU A 298 -5.82 -12.75 6.04
N VAL A 299 -5.89 -11.45 6.30
CA VAL A 299 -4.79 -10.65 6.86
C VAL A 299 -5.01 -10.27 8.33
N GLY A 300 -5.94 -10.94 9.01
CA GLY A 300 -6.12 -10.86 10.46
C GLY A 300 -7.08 -9.79 10.97
N PHE A 301 -7.88 -9.17 10.09
CA PHE A 301 -8.92 -8.21 10.48
C PHE A 301 -10.30 -8.88 10.48
N SER A 302 -11.11 -8.63 11.51
CA SER A 302 -12.46 -9.19 11.60
C SER A 302 -13.43 -8.63 10.54
N ARG A 303 -13.17 -7.41 10.07
CA ARG A 303 -13.93 -6.66 9.07
C ARG A 303 -12.98 -5.75 8.28
N PRO A 304 -13.33 -5.33 7.05
CA PRO A 304 -12.50 -4.40 6.30
C PRO A 304 -12.36 -3.07 7.05
N ILE A 305 -11.25 -2.37 6.81
CA ILE A 305 -10.94 -1.08 7.44
C ILE A 305 -10.79 -0.01 6.36
N ALA A 306 -11.08 1.25 6.69
CA ALA A 306 -10.81 2.37 5.80
C ALA A 306 -9.30 2.53 5.56
N HIS A 307 -8.90 3.02 4.39
CA HIS A 307 -7.52 3.43 4.12
C HIS A 307 -7.12 4.57 5.06
N GLY A 308 -5.91 4.52 5.62
CA GLY A 308 -5.36 5.65 6.40
C GLY A 308 -5.32 6.93 5.55
N LEU A 309 -4.88 6.80 4.30
CA LEU A 309 -4.85 7.91 3.33
C LEU A 309 -6.25 8.50 3.06
N TRP A 310 -7.31 7.70 3.10
CA TRP A 310 -8.68 8.21 2.98
C TRP A 310 -9.06 9.08 4.19
N SER A 311 -8.80 8.59 5.41
CA SER A 311 -9.10 9.35 6.63
C SER A 311 -8.30 10.66 6.70
N MET A 312 -7.03 10.64 6.29
CA MET A 312 -6.20 11.85 6.16
C MET A 312 -6.78 12.81 5.12
N ALA A 313 -7.11 12.31 3.93
CA ALA A 313 -7.65 13.12 2.84
C ALA A 313 -8.96 13.81 3.21
N VAL A 314 -9.88 13.09 3.85
CA VAL A 314 -11.14 13.66 4.34
C VAL A 314 -10.88 14.73 5.40
N ALA A 315 -10.02 14.46 6.38
CA ALA A 315 -9.71 15.44 7.43
C ALA A 315 -9.14 16.74 6.86
N VAL A 316 -8.14 16.64 5.98
CA VAL A 316 -7.51 17.80 5.33
C VAL A 316 -8.51 18.56 4.46
N ASP A 317 -9.30 17.87 3.65
CA ASP A 317 -10.30 18.50 2.77
C ASP A 317 -11.35 19.28 3.57
N ARG A 318 -11.85 18.70 4.67
CA ARG A 318 -12.83 19.35 5.54
C ARG A 318 -12.27 20.59 6.23
N ILE A 319 -11.04 20.52 6.73
CA ILE A 319 -10.38 21.68 7.36
C ILE A 319 -10.14 22.78 6.33
N MET A 320 -9.57 22.44 5.17
CA MET A 320 -9.31 23.42 4.10
C MET A 320 -10.59 24.06 3.55
N THR A 321 -11.68 23.29 3.43
CA THR A 321 -12.97 23.83 2.99
C THR A 321 -13.59 24.73 4.07
N SER A 322 -13.55 24.31 5.33
CA SER A 322 -14.09 25.07 6.47
C SER A 322 -13.34 26.38 6.71
N GLU A 323 -12.02 26.36 6.54
CA GLU A 323 -11.11 27.47 6.88
C GLU A 323 -10.35 27.95 5.63
N ARG A 324 -11.08 28.10 4.51
CA ARG A 324 -10.53 28.44 3.20
C ARG A 324 -9.56 29.63 3.22
N SER A 325 -9.93 30.72 3.89
CA SER A 325 -9.10 31.94 3.99
C SER A 325 -7.76 31.72 4.68
N SER A 326 -7.62 30.66 5.49
CA SER A 326 -6.39 30.35 6.21
C SER A 326 -5.38 29.57 5.35
N PHE A 327 -5.84 28.84 4.33
CA PHE A 327 -5.03 27.87 3.59
C PHE A 327 -5.00 28.05 2.08
N GLU A 328 -6.01 28.68 1.48
CA GLU A 328 -6.09 28.83 0.02
C GLU A 328 -4.95 29.67 -0.54
N ASP A 329 -4.34 29.17 -1.62
CA ASP A 329 -3.19 29.79 -2.31
C ASP A 329 -2.02 30.18 -1.38
N ARG A 330 -1.88 29.51 -0.22
CA ARG A 330 -0.80 29.70 0.75
C ARG A 330 0.11 28.49 0.82
N TYR A 331 1.40 28.72 0.61
CA TYR A 331 2.42 27.68 0.49
C TYR A 331 3.72 28.10 1.19
N PRO A 332 4.60 27.14 1.54
CA PRO A 332 4.39 25.70 1.53
C PRO A 332 3.26 25.27 2.49
N LEU A 333 2.40 24.34 2.08
CA LEU A 333 1.37 23.75 2.93
C LEU A 333 1.90 22.42 3.49
N HIS A 334 2.00 22.32 4.80
CA HIS A 334 2.49 21.15 5.51
C HIS A 334 1.33 20.43 6.19
N MET A 335 1.34 19.10 6.11
CA MET A 335 0.40 18.21 6.79
C MET A 335 1.19 17.07 7.41
N ASP A 336 1.04 16.84 8.70
CA ASP A 336 1.72 15.76 9.43
C ASP A 336 0.69 14.96 10.22
N VAL A 337 0.48 13.71 9.82
CA VAL A 337 -0.57 12.83 10.35
C VAL A 337 0.03 11.53 10.87
N SER A 338 -0.32 11.20 12.11
CA SER A 338 -0.04 9.91 12.74
C SER A 338 -1.31 9.07 12.85
N PHE A 339 -1.30 7.88 12.25
CA PHE A 339 -2.38 6.92 12.36
C PHE A 339 -2.25 6.11 13.66
N LYS A 340 -3.35 5.98 14.40
CA LYS A 340 -3.38 5.39 15.74
C LYS A 340 -4.14 4.08 15.78
N ARG A 341 -5.36 4.06 15.24
CA ARG A 341 -6.21 2.87 15.17
C ARG A 341 -6.93 2.81 13.82
N PRO A 342 -7.21 1.59 13.33
CA PRO A 342 -7.98 1.43 12.11
C PRO A 342 -9.44 1.85 12.30
N LEU A 343 -10.04 2.47 11.29
CA LEU A 343 -11.48 2.69 11.23
C LEU A 343 -12.15 1.50 10.55
N VAL A 344 -12.85 0.68 11.33
CA VAL A 344 -13.51 -0.53 10.81
C VAL A 344 -14.79 -0.18 10.05
N LEU A 345 -15.02 -0.83 8.90
CA LEU A 345 -16.11 -0.55 7.96
C LEU A 345 -17.32 -1.50 8.13
N PRO A 346 -18.55 -1.00 7.91
CA PRO A 346 -18.91 0.42 7.92
C PRO A 346 -18.65 1.04 9.30
N GLY A 347 -18.38 2.34 9.32
CA GLY A 347 -17.96 3.07 10.52
C GLY A 347 -18.36 4.54 10.53
N LYS A 348 -18.19 5.18 11.68
CA LYS A 348 -18.37 6.61 11.89
C LYS A 348 -17.19 7.15 12.69
N ALA A 349 -16.77 8.37 12.40
CA ALA A 349 -15.72 9.03 13.14
C ALA A 349 -16.07 10.51 13.36
N MET A 350 -15.62 11.09 14.48
CA MET A 350 -15.68 12.53 14.74
C MET A 350 -14.36 13.16 14.34
N LEU A 351 -14.38 14.05 13.34
CA LEU A 351 -13.27 14.95 13.06
C LEU A 351 -13.38 16.15 14.00
N GLN A 352 -12.32 16.45 14.73
CA GLN A 352 -12.20 17.61 15.60
C GLN A 352 -10.94 18.38 15.24
N PHE A 353 -11.01 19.71 15.22
CA PHE A 353 -9.86 20.58 14.98
C PHE A 353 -9.96 21.88 15.76
N ASP A 354 -8.81 22.47 16.10
CA ASP A 354 -8.73 23.81 16.70
C ASP A 354 -8.87 24.90 15.61
N LYS A 355 -8.98 26.16 16.05
CA LYS A 355 -9.08 27.28 15.12
C LYS A 355 -7.69 27.57 14.53
N PRO A 356 -7.55 27.75 13.19
CA PRO A 356 -6.27 28.13 12.62
C PRO A 356 -5.71 29.38 13.29
N SER A 357 -4.45 29.30 13.73
CA SER A 357 -3.85 30.32 14.60
C SER A 357 -2.50 30.81 14.07
N GLY A 358 -2.16 32.06 14.41
CA GLY A 358 -0.88 32.67 14.06
C GLY A 358 -0.70 32.95 12.57
N ALA A 359 0.50 33.43 12.22
CA ALA A 359 0.87 33.72 10.83
C ALA A 359 0.92 32.46 9.96
N THR A 360 1.19 31.29 10.54
CA THR A 360 1.30 30.01 9.82
C THR A 360 -0.03 29.25 9.75
N SER A 361 -1.10 29.78 10.35
CA SER A 361 -2.41 29.10 10.41
C SER A 361 -2.32 27.68 10.95
N LEU A 362 -1.45 27.47 11.96
CA LEU A 362 -1.29 26.18 12.61
C LEU A 362 -2.64 25.69 13.12
N THR A 363 -2.99 24.47 12.70
CA THR A 363 -4.24 23.80 13.03
C THR A 363 -3.94 22.35 13.42
N ASN A 364 -4.26 22.00 14.66
CA ASN A 364 -4.23 20.63 15.14
C ASN A 364 -5.58 19.97 14.91
N PHE A 365 -5.55 18.69 14.57
CA PHE A 365 -6.78 17.93 14.34
C PHE A 365 -6.63 16.48 14.78
N ARG A 366 -7.78 15.87 15.05
CA ARG A 366 -7.87 14.44 15.36
C ARG A 366 -9.16 13.88 14.79
N MET A 367 -9.11 12.60 14.43
CA MET A 367 -10.30 11.83 14.09
C MET A 367 -10.48 10.74 15.13
N LEU A 368 -11.63 10.74 15.81
CA LEU A 368 -11.96 9.80 16.88
C LEU A 368 -13.03 8.82 16.40
N ASN A 369 -12.96 7.57 16.81
CA ASN A 369 -14.04 6.61 16.57
C ASN A 369 -15.28 7.03 17.36
N SER A 370 -16.42 7.20 16.69
CA SER A 370 -17.64 7.71 17.33
C SER A 370 -18.23 6.80 18.41
N LYS A 371 -17.82 5.52 18.46
CA LYS A 371 -18.34 4.55 19.44
C LYS A 371 -17.62 4.58 20.78
N ASP A 372 -16.31 4.77 20.76
CA ASP A 372 -15.44 4.60 21.94
C ASP A 372 -14.44 5.75 22.14
N SER A 373 -14.55 6.80 21.31
CA SER A 373 -13.68 7.97 21.30
C SER A 373 -12.19 7.66 21.14
N SER A 374 -11.85 6.43 20.71
CA SER A 374 -10.47 6.05 20.49
C SER A 374 -9.90 6.77 19.26
N PRO A 375 -8.65 7.28 19.32
CA PRO A 375 -8.10 8.02 18.19
C PRO A 375 -7.85 7.09 17.01
N ILE A 376 -8.38 7.47 15.85
CA ILE A 376 -8.10 6.88 14.54
C ILE A 376 -6.84 7.51 13.97
N LEU A 377 -6.77 8.84 13.97
CA LEU A 377 -5.58 9.61 13.63
C LEU A 377 -5.50 10.89 14.46
N VAL A 378 -4.29 11.44 14.55
CA VAL A 378 -4.00 12.78 15.04
C VAL A 378 -3.08 13.45 14.04
N GLY A 379 -3.19 14.75 13.85
CA GLY A 379 -2.33 15.47 12.94
C GLY A 379 -2.30 16.96 13.19
N ARG A 380 -1.45 17.62 12.42
CA ARG A 380 -1.38 19.08 12.34
C ARG A 380 -1.22 19.49 10.88
N MET A 381 -1.70 20.69 10.56
CA MET A 381 -1.40 21.34 9.29
C MET A 381 -1.11 22.82 9.48
N HIS A 382 -0.23 23.37 8.65
CA HIS A 382 0.17 24.78 8.68
C HIS A 382 0.70 25.20 7.31
N VAL A 383 0.82 26.51 7.10
CA VAL A 383 1.46 27.10 5.93
C VAL A 383 2.72 27.87 6.33
N GLY A 384 3.74 27.83 5.49
CA GLY A 384 5.05 28.40 5.80
C GLY A 384 5.83 27.57 6.83
N GLU A 385 7.03 28.03 7.15
CA GLU A 385 7.89 27.47 8.19
C GLU A 385 7.33 27.76 9.58
N LEU A 386 7.37 26.78 10.48
CA LEU A 386 6.90 26.91 11.87
C LEU A 386 7.90 27.62 12.79
#